data_AF-A0A7V5YWX5-F1
#
_entry.id   AF-A0A7V5YWX5-F1
#
_cell.length_a   1.000
_cell.length_b   1.000
_cell.length_c   1.000
_cell.angle_alpha   90.00
_cell.angle_beta   90.00
_cell.angle_gamma   90.00
#
_symmetry.space_group_name_H-M   'P 1'
#
loop_
_entity.id
_entity.type
_entity.pdbx_description
1 polymer ?
#
loop_
_entity_poly.entity_id
_entity_poly.type
_entity_poly.pdbx_seq_one_letter_code
_entity_poly.pdbx_strand_id
1 'polypeptide(L)' 'MSVLLYLAPHLDDAVLSCGGLIHRQVQAGDDVVVLTV' A
#
# COMPACT_ATOMS: atom_id res chain seq x y z
N MET A 1 -3.37 -9.17 11.78
CA MET A 1 -2.24 -8.25 11.77
C MET A 1 -1.16 -8.87 10.90
N SER A 2 -1.17 -8.46 9.63
CA SER A 2 -0.20 -8.88 8.63
C SER A 2 0.67 -7.68 8.23
N VAL A 3 1.81 -7.94 7.61
CA VAL A 3 2.63 -6.90 6.97
C VAL A 3 2.47 -7.04 5.46
N LEU A 4 2.08 -5.95 4.78
CA LEU A 4 1.78 -5.92 3.35
C LEU A 4 2.74 -4.97 2.64
N LEU A 5 3.44 -5.48 1.61
CA LEU A 5 4.38 -4.71 0.81
C LEU A 5 3.81 -4.42 -0.59
N TYR A 6 3.78 -3.15 -0.95
CA TYR A 6 3.48 -2.68 -2.30
C TYR A 6 4.75 -2.16 -2.95
N LEU A 7 5.19 -2.81 -4.02
CA LEU A 7 6.32 -2.38 -4.83
C LEU A 7 5.81 -1.58 -6.03
N ALA A 8 6.26 -0.34 -6.18
CA ALA A 8 5.81 0.59 -7.21
C ALA A 8 6.99 1.08 -8.08
N PRO A 9 6.87 1.13 -9.42
CA PRO A 9 7.94 1.62 -10.27
C PRO A 9 8.06 3.15 -10.26
N HIS A 10 6.98 3.89 -10.10
CA HIS A 10 7.02 5.35 -10.00
C HIS A 10 6.34 5.84 -8.72
N LEU A 11 6.66 7.09 -8.34
CA LEU A 11 5.88 7.82 -7.35
C LEU A 11 4.45 7.90 -7.89
N ASP A 12 3.46 7.72 -7.02
CA ASP A 12 2.01 7.70 -7.28
C ASP A 12 1.37 6.36 -7.70
N ASP A 13 2.11 5.43 -8.32
CA ASP A 13 1.57 4.17 -8.85
C ASP A 13 0.77 3.36 -7.81
N ALA A 14 1.30 3.23 -6.59
CA ALA A 14 0.63 2.50 -5.51
C ALA A 14 -0.69 3.16 -5.08
N VAL A 15 -0.76 4.49 -5.11
CA VAL A 15 -1.96 5.24 -4.71
C VAL A 15 -3.01 5.17 -5.80
N LEU A 16 -2.61 5.38 -7.06
CA LEU A 16 -3.53 5.34 -8.21
C LEU A 16 -4.06 3.92 -8.48
N SER A 17 -3.25 2.89 -8.25
CA SER A 17 -3.64 1.50 -8.49
C SER A 17 -4.33 0.84 -7.30
N CYS A 18 -3.87 1.14 -6.08
CA CYS A 18 -4.25 0.38 -4.88
C CYS A 18 -4.61 1.24 -3.67
N GLY A 19 -4.68 2.57 -3.78
CA GLY A 19 -4.85 3.47 -2.63
C GLY A 19 -6.10 3.17 -1.79
N GLY A 20 -7.22 2.82 -2.42
CA GLY A 20 -8.44 2.42 -1.70
C GLY A 20 -8.29 1.10 -0.93
N LEU A 21 -7.52 0.15 -1.45
CA LEU A 21 -7.24 -1.13 -0.78
C LEU A 21 -6.28 -0.92 0.40
N ILE A 22 -5.19 -0.17 0.17
CA ILE A 22 -4.22 0.21 1.20
C ILE A 22 -4.94 0.90 2.36
N HIS A 23 -5.83 1.86 2.06
CA HIS A 23 -6.63 2.54 3.08
C HIS A 23 -7.46 1.55 3.93
N ARG A 24 -8.16 0.61 3.28
CA ARG A 24 -8.95 -0.41 3.99
C ARG A 24 -8.11 -1.33 4.87
N GLN A 25 -6.93 -1.76 4.40
CA GLN A 25 -6.02 -2.62 5.15
C GLN A 25 -5.48 -1.93 6.39
N VAL A 26 -5.06 -0.66 6.27
CA VAL A 26 -4.63 0.14 7.42
C VAL A 26 -5.77 0.30 8.43
N GLN A 27 -7.01 0.56 7.98
CA GLN A 27 -8.17 0.63 8.88
C GLN A 27 -8.51 -0.73 9.53
N ALA A 28 -8.16 -1.84 8.89
CA ALA A 28 -8.30 -3.19 9.47
C ALA A 28 -7.16 -3.54 10.45
N GLY A 29 -6.18 -2.66 10.63
CA GLY A 29 -5.04 -2.85 11.53
C GLY A 29 -3.88 -3.66 10.93
N ASP A 30 -3.78 -3.72 9.59
CA ASP A 30 -2.59 -4.25 8.93
C ASP A 30 -1.51 -3.18 8.77
N ASP A 31 -0.25 -3.58 8.88
CA ASP A 31 0.90 -2.72 8.64
C ASP A 31 1.21 -2.70 7.15
N VAL A 32 1.10 -1.53 6.50
CA VAL A 32 1.32 -1.38 5.06
C VAL A 32 2.61 -0.60 4.79
N VAL A 33 3.46 -1.16 3.93
CA VAL A 33 4.68 -0.51 3.42
C VAL A 33 4.56 -0.34 1.92
N VAL A 34 4.82 0.88 1.44
CA VAL A 34 4.97 1.18 0.02
C VAL A 34 6.44 1.46 -0.26
N LEU A 35 7.02 0.70 -1.19
CA LEU A 35 8.38 0.89 -1.68
C LEU A 35 8.32 1.31 -3.14
N THR A 36 8.79 2.51 -3.43
CA THR A 36 9.03 2.98 -4.80
C THR A 36 10.50 2.82 -5.14
N VAL A 37 10.80 2.26 -6.32
CA VAL A 37 12.18 2.11 -6.84
C VAL A 37 12.67 3.33 -7.62
#